data_AF-A0A7K2KLL8-F1
#
_entry.id   AF-A0A7K2KLL8-F1
#
_cell.length_a   1.000
_cell.length_b   1.000
_cell.length_c   1.000
_cell.angle_alpha   90.00
_cell.angle_beta   90.00
_cell.angle_gamma   90.00
#
_symmetry.space_group_name_H-M   'P 1'
#
loop_
_entity.id
_entity.type
_entity.pdbx_description
1 polymer ?
#
loop_
_entity_poly.entity_id
_entity_poly.type
_entity_poly.pdbx_seq_one_letter_code
_entity_poly.pdbx_strand_id
1 'polypeptide(L)' 'MDKKNALRAGSIAAGTTLMMLLMSSPALALTRDDGDDPAPKLEVIETLGLFVAAPLVLFLVIAGLVMLLDKSKKA' A
#
# COMPACT_ATOMS: atom_id res chain seq x y z
N MET A 1 18.41 -8.97 51.55
CA MET A 1 17.85 -8.03 50.56
C MET A 1 16.81 -7.18 51.26
N ASP A 2 16.94 -5.85 51.25
CA ASP A 2 16.03 -4.97 51.97
C ASP A 2 14.66 -4.88 51.29
N LYS A 3 13.57 -4.87 52.08
CA LYS A 3 12.18 -4.74 51.58
C LYS A 3 11.98 -3.53 50.66
N LYS A 4 12.72 -2.43 50.91
CA LYS A 4 12.71 -1.21 50.08
C LYS A 4 13.30 -1.47 48.69
N ASN A 5 14.33 -2.30 48.58
CA ASN A 5 14.95 -2.66 47.31
C ASN A 5 14.07 -3.65 46.53
N ALA A 6 13.41 -4.57 47.25
CA ALA A 6 12.41 -5.47 46.65
C ALA A 6 11.21 -4.69 46.08
N LEU A 7 10.69 -3.68 46.81
CA LEU A 7 9.61 -2.84 46.33
C LEU A 7 9.99 -2.04 45.08
N ARG A 8 11.20 -1.45 45.07
CA ARG A 8 11.76 -0.73 43.91
C ARG A 8 11.94 -1.62 42.69
N ALA A 9 12.50 -2.81 42.89
CA ALA A 9 12.68 -3.79 41.83
C ALA A 9 11.33 -4.24 41.26
N GLY A 10 10.35 -4.51 42.13
CA GLY A 10 8.99 -4.88 41.73
C GLY A 10 8.27 -3.77 40.96
N SER A 11 8.36 -2.51 41.40
CA SER A 11 7.74 -1.38 40.70
C SER A 11 8.37 -1.14 39.33
N ILE A 12 9.70 -1.27 39.21
CA ILE A 12 10.38 -1.12 37.92
C ILE A 12 10.00 -2.27 37.00
N ALA A 13 10.04 -3.52 37.47
CA ALA A 13 9.66 -4.68 36.66
C ALA A 13 8.19 -4.61 36.20
N ALA A 14 7.26 -4.24 37.07
CA ALA A 14 5.85 -4.08 36.71
C ALA A 14 5.65 -2.91 35.73
N GLY A 15 6.33 -1.78 35.95
CA GLY A 15 6.25 -0.62 35.06
C GLY A 15 6.82 -0.91 33.67
N THR A 16 7.99 -1.55 33.57
CA THR A 16 8.61 -1.87 32.28
C THR A 16 7.85 -2.94 31.53
N THR A 17 7.40 -4.01 32.22
CA THR A 17 6.56 -5.04 31.58
C THR A 17 5.25 -4.47 31.09
N LEU A 18 4.58 -3.62 31.88
CA LEU A 18 3.38 -2.91 31.45
C LEU A 18 3.65 -2.02 30.23
N MET A 19 4.71 -1.21 30.23
CA MET A 19 5.07 -0.36 29.09
C MET A 19 5.40 -1.19 27.84
N MET A 20 6.11 -2.30 28.00
CA MET A 20 6.40 -3.22 26.90
C MET A 20 5.13 -3.87 26.36
N LEU A 21 4.20 -4.29 27.23
CA LEU A 21 2.91 -4.82 26.82
C LEU A 21 2.06 -3.76 26.11
N LEU A 22 2.01 -2.53 26.60
CA LEU A 22 1.27 -1.42 25.97
C LEU A 22 1.80 -1.10 24.57
N MET A 23 3.12 -1.09 24.38
CA MET A 23 3.75 -0.81 23.08
C MET A 23 3.69 -1.98 22.09
N SER A 24 3.46 -3.20 22.57
CA SER A 24 3.39 -4.41 21.73
C SER A 24 1.99 -5.02 21.64
N SER A 25 0.97 -4.36 22.20
CA SER A 25 -0.38 -4.92 22.23
C SER A 25 -1.04 -4.89 20.85
N PRO A 26 -1.37 -6.04 20.25
CA PRO A 26 -2.16 -6.10 19.02
C PRO A 26 -3.59 -5.54 19.22
N ALA A 27 -4.06 -5.40 20.47
CA ALA A 27 -5.36 -4.77 20.76
C ALA A 27 -5.40 -3.26 20.47
N LEU A 28 -4.23 -2.59 20.39
CA LEU A 28 -4.14 -1.18 19.99
C LEU A 28 -3.89 -1.01 18.47
N ALA A 29 -3.69 -2.12 17.75
CA ALA A 29 -3.46 -2.17 16.31
C ALA A 29 -4.76 -2.37 15.50
N LEU A 30 -5.91 -1.92 16.01
CA LEU A 30 -7.15 -1.79 15.24
C LEU A 30 -7.15 -0.52 14.37
N THR A 31 -6.01 -0.21 13.75
CA THR A 31 -6.00 0.66 12.58
C THR A 31 -6.46 -0.22 11.43
N ARG A 32 -7.74 -0.09 11.05
CA ARG A 32 -8.29 -0.74 9.87
C ARG A 32 -7.41 -0.32 8.69
N ASP A 33 -6.59 -1.25 8.22
CA ASP A 33 -5.65 -1.00 7.14
C ASP A 33 -6.45 -0.97 5.85
N ASP A 34 -6.15 -0.06 4.93
CA ASP A 34 -6.80 -0.02 3.61
C ASP A 34 -6.49 -1.30 2.81
N GLY A 35 -5.56 -2.13 3.29
CA GLY A 35 -5.34 -3.50 2.84
C GLY A 35 -6.37 -4.53 3.32
N ASP A 36 -7.08 -4.28 4.42
CA ASP A 36 -8.12 -5.18 4.97
C ASP A 36 -9.44 -5.07 4.19
N ASP A 37 -9.77 -3.88 3.66
CA ASP A 37 -10.93 -3.62 2.82
C ASP A 37 -10.47 -3.18 1.43
N PRO A 38 -10.01 -4.11 0.57
CA PRO A 38 -9.57 -3.75 -0.77
C PRO A 38 -10.71 -3.10 -1.55
N ALA A 39 -10.38 -2.04 -2.28
CA ALA A 39 -11.31 -1.41 -3.22
C ALA A 39 -11.93 -2.45 -4.17
N PRO A 40 -13.17 -2.22 -4.66
CA PRO A 40 -13.83 -3.14 -5.57
C PRO A 40 -12.91 -3.54 -6.72
N LYS A 41 -12.80 -4.85 -6.95
CA LYS A 41 -11.97 -5.39 -8.05
C LYS A 41 -12.54 -4.91 -9.37
N LEU A 42 -11.65 -4.48 -10.27
CA LEU A 42 -12.01 -4.16 -11.64
C LEU A 42 -12.63 -5.38 -12.31
N GLU A 43 -13.66 -5.15 -13.12
CA GLU A 43 -14.17 -6.23 -13.94
C GLU A 43 -13.14 -6.65 -15.00
N VAL A 44 -13.27 -7.88 -15.49
CA VAL A 44 -12.37 -8.43 -16.52
C VAL A 44 -12.34 -7.51 -17.75
N ILE A 45 -13.49 -6.95 -18.12
CA ILE A 45 -13.59 -6.07 -19.28
C ILE A 45 -12.89 -4.73 -19.05
N GLU A 46 -12.96 -4.16 -17.85
CA GLU A 46 -12.27 -2.92 -17.50
C GLU A 46 -10.75 -3.14 -17.49
N THR A 47 -10.31 -4.27 -16.93
CA THR A 47 -8.89 -4.64 -16.91
C THR A 47 -8.34 -4.79 -18.32
N LEU A 48 -9.03 -5.52 -19.19
CA LEU A 48 -8.60 -5.67 -20.59
C LEU A 48 -8.70 -4.35 -21.36
N GLY A 49 -9.74 -3.56 -21.10
CA GLY A 49 -9.91 -2.24 -21.72
C GLY A 49 -8.76 -1.29 -21.38
N LEU A 50 -8.43 -1.16 -20.10
CA LEU A 50 -7.41 -0.23 -19.61
C LEU A 50 -5.98 -0.70 -19.91
N PHE A 51 -5.69 -1.98 -19.70
CA PHE A 51 -4.31 -2.47 -19.75
C PHE A 51 -3.93 -3.13 -21.08
N VAL A 52 -4.89 -3.42 -21.96
CA VAL A 52 -4.60 -4.03 -23.28
C VAL A 52 -5.11 -3.14 -24.41
N ALA A 53 -6.39 -2.77 -24.40
CA ALA A 53 -6.97 -2.01 -25.50
C ALA A 53 -6.42 -0.58 -25.56
N ALA A 54 -6.36 0.13 -24.42
CA ALA A 54 -5.87 1.51 -24.41
C ALA A 54 -4.40 1.65 -24.90
N PRO A 55 -3.43 0.82 -24.47
CA PRO A 55 -2.09 0.84 -25.04
C PRO A 55 -2.04 0.56 -26.55
N LEU A 56 -2.85 -0.40 -27.04
CA LEU A 56 -2.91 -0.71 -28.48
C LEU A 56 -3.47 0.45 -29.30
N VAL A 57 -4.55 1.08 -28.84
CA VAL A 57 -5.14 2.25 -29.50
C VAL A 57 -4.12 3.39 -29.53
N LEU A 58 -3.45 3.66 -28.41
CA LEU A 58 -2.44 4.72 -28.34
C LEU A 58 -1.29 4.45 -29.33
N PHE A 59 -0.82 3.21 -29.41
CA PHE A 59 0.20 2.81 -30.38
C PHE A 59 -0.25 3.05 -31.82
N LEU A 60 -1.45 2.61 -32.19
CA LEU A 60 -1.99 2.78 -33.54
C LEU A 60 -2.16 4.25 -33.91
N VAL A 61 -2.61 5.08 -32.97
CA VAL A 61 -2.71 6.53 -33.16
C VAL A 61 -1.33 7.13 -33.45
N ILE A 62 -0.32 6.82 -32.63
CA ILE A 62 1.04 7.32 -32.83
C ILE A 62 1.61 6.86 -34.18
N ALA A 63 1.50 5.56 -34.50
CA ALA A 63 1.97 5.01 -35.75
C ALA A 63 1.29 5.67 -36.96
N GLY A 64 -0.03 5.85 -36.91
CA GLY A 64 -0.79 6.52 -37.97
C GLY A 64 -0.38 7.99 -38.14
N LEU A 65 -0.18 8.72 -37.04
CA LEU A 65 0.31 10.10 -37.07
C LEU A 65 1.71 10.20 -37.69
N VAL A 66 2.60 9.27 -37.34
CA VAL A 66 3.96 9.21 -37.93
C VAL A 66 3.90 8.95 -39.43
N MET A 67 3.09 7.98 -39.89
CA MET A 67 2.93 7.67 -41.31
C MET A 67 2.34 8.86 -42.10
N LEU A 68 1.35 9.54 -41.52
CA LEU A 68 0.73 10.71 -42.15
C LEU A 68 1.73 11.88 -42.27
N LEU A 69 2.48 12.16 -41.21
CA LEU A 69 3.46 13.25 -41.19
C LEU A 69 4.66 12.97 -42.10
N ASP A 70 5.11 11.72 -42.21
CA ASP A 70 6.20 11.34 -43.11
C ASP A 70 5.82 11.50 -44.59
N LYS A 71 4.58 11.15 -44.95
CA LYS A 71 4.05 11.36 -46.30
C LYS A 71 4.00 12.85 -46.68
N SER A 72 3.73 13.73 -45.72
CA SER A 72 3.73 15.19 -45.95
C SER A 72 5.11 15.78 -46.27
N LYS A 73 6.22 15.10 -45.93
CA LYS A 73 7.59 15.57 -46.22
C LYS A 73 8.11 15.13 -47.57
N LYS A 74 7.48 14.13 -48.19
CA LYS A 74 7.84 13.58 -49.51
C LYS A 74 7.00 14.16 -50.65
N ALA A 75 5.93 14.89 -50.34
CA ALA A 75 5.09 15.59 -51.31
C ALA A 75 5.61 17.00 -51.60
#